data_AF-A0A6I4YC45-F1
#
_entry.id   AF-A0A6I4YC45-F1
#
_cell.length_a   1.000
_cell.length_b   1.000
_cell.length_c   1.000
_cell.angle_alpha   90.00
_cell.angle_beta   90.00
_cell.angle_gamma   90.00
#
_symmetry.space_group_name_H-M   'P 1'
#
loop_
_entity.id
_entity.type
_entity.pdbx_description
1 polymer ?
#
loop_
_entity_poly.entity_id
_entity_poly.type
_entity_poly.pdbx_seq_one_letter_code
_entity_poly.pdbx_strand_id
1 'polypeptide(L)'
;MFPDFTKYIPLLQNGLDEMKNCLAHLYAETKATREATQAQQRALAFEFGVMDAQDNPRVAPRRLTQLPVIVEAETTTRAEVDVEQLNQGRAVSRGFYANLGDTPFKVTLIGLGGQASTSHTVPPATTISLTCLISKVIIDPSQDGPATYQVYMQ
;
A
#
# COMPACT_ATOMS: atom_id res chain seq x y z
N MET A 1 54.31 -24.95 -26.98
CA MET A 1 54.40 -24.51 -25.56
C MET A 1 52.97 -24.28 -25.10
N PHE A 2 52.43 -25.15 -24.25
CA PHE A 2 51.06 -25.00 -23.75
C PHE A 2 51.02 -23.85 -22.73
N PRO A 3 49.97 -23.01 -22.73
CA PRO A 3 49.83 -21.96 -21.72
C PRO A 3 49.72 -22.60 -20.33
N ASP A 4 50.45 -22.06 -19.36
CA ASP A 4 50.41 -22.54 -17.99
C ASP A 4 49.15 -21.98 -17.28
N PHE A 5 48.11 -22.81 -17.24
CA PHE A 5 46.79 -22.44 -16.71
C PHE A 5 46.72 -22.40 -15.18
N THR A 6 47.75 -22.89 -14.48
CA THR A 6 47.77 -22.96 -13.01
C THR A 6 47.58 -21.61 -12.31
N LYS A 7 47.96 -20.50 -12.97
CA LYS A 7 47.80 -19.13 -12.44
C LYS A 7 46.36 -18.62 -12.48
N TYR A 8 45.53 -19.15 -13.38
CA TYR A 8 44.13 -18.73 -13.55
C TYR A 8 43.16 -19.50 -12.65
N ILE A 9 43.55 -20.68 -12.18
CA ILE A 9 42.75 -21.53 -11.27
C ILE A 9 42.39 -20.80 -9.97
N PRO A 10 43.33 -20.20 -9.21
CA PRO A 10 42.98 -19.49 -7.97
C PRO A 10 42.18 -18.21 -8.23
N LEU A 11 42.39 -17.56 -9.37
CA LEU A 11 41.63 -16.37 -9.79
C LEU A 11 40.16 -16.72 -10.07
N LEU A 12 39.91 -17.86 -10.74
CA LEU A 12 38.56 -18.39 -10.97
C LEU A 12 37.90 -18.86 -9.67
N GLN A 13 38.63 -19.49 -8.76
CA GLN A 13 38.10 -19.91 -7.46
C GLN A 13 37.67 -18.73 -6.62
N ASN A 14 38.52 -17.69 -6.52
CA ASN A 14 38.19 -16.48 -5.78
C ASN A 14 36.98 -15.75 -6.40
N GLY A 15 36.92 -15.63 -7.73
CA GLY A 15 35.78 -15.01 -8.40
C GLY A 15 34.47 -15.79 -8.24
N LEU A 16 34.53 -17.12 -8.20
CA LEU A 16 33.37 -17.98 -7.93
C LEU A 16 32.89 -17.83 -6.48
N ASP A 17 33.80 -17.72 -5.51
CA ASP A 17 33.45 -17.50 -4.11
C ASP A 17 32.85 -16.11 -3.88
N GLU A 18 33.37 -15.07 -4.53
CA GLU A 18 32.78 -13.72 -4.49
C GLU A 18 31.38 -13.68 -5.10
N MET A 19 31.17 -14.31 -6.27
CA MET A 19 29.83 -14.40 -6.85
C MET A 19 28.85 -15.17 -5.96
N LYS A 20 29.30 -16.26 -5.34
CA LYS A 20 28.47 -17.04 -4.40
C LYS A 20 28.03 -16.18 -3.21
N ASN A 21 28.92 -15.36 -2.68
CA ASN A 21 28.60 -14.44 -1.58
C ASN A 21 27.62 -13.35 -2.02
N CYS A 22 27.83 -12.73 -3.17
CA CYS A 22 26.89 -11.75 -3.73
C CYS A 22 25.49 -12.35 -3.98
N LEU A 23 25.42 -13.57 -4.51
CA LEU A 23 24.15 -14.29 -4.71
C LEU A 23 23.46 -14.61 -3.38
N ALA A 24 24.21 -15.00 -2.36
CA ALA A 24 23.67 -15.25 -1.03
C ALA A 24 23.08 -13.98 -0.40
N HIS A 25 23.74 -12.83 -0.58
CA HIS A 25 23.22 -11.54 -0.11
C HIS A 25 21.95 -11.12 -0.85
N LEU A 26 21.94 -11.19 -2.18
CA LEU A 26 20.74 -10.90 -2.98
C LEU A 26 19.57 -11.82 -2.61
N TYR A 27 19.83 -13.11 -2.38
CA TYR A 27 18.81 -14.05 -1.95
C TYR A 27 18.29 -13.73 -0.53
N ALA A 28 19.16 -13.33 0.39
CA ALA A 28 18.77 -12.92 1.73
C ALA A 28 17.92 -11.64 1.72
N GLU A 29 18.31 -10.64 0.93
CA GLU A 29 17.56 -9.39 0.78
C GLU A 29 16.17 -9.61 0.17
N THR A 30 16.09 -10.39 -0.91
CA THR A 30 14.81 -10.75 -1.57
C THR A 30 13.90 -11.57 -0.66
N LYS A 31 14.47 -12.50 0.13
CA LYS A 31 13.71 -13.25 1.14
C LYS A 31 13.19 -12.33 2.24
N ALA A 32 14.01 -11.42 2.76
CA ALA A 32 13.61 -10.46 3.80
C ALA A 32 12.52 -9.50 3.30
N THR A 33 12.63 -9.01 2.07
CA THR A 33 11.57 -8.17 1.45
C THR A 33 10.27 -8.96 1.35
N ARG A 34 10.32 -10.21 0.86
CA ARG A 34 9.13 -11.06 0.73
C ARG A 34 8.46 -11.34 2.08
N GLU A 35 9.23 -11.63 3.12
CA GLU A 35 8.72 -11.84 4.49
C GLU A 35 8.10 -10.56 5.05
N ALA A 36 8.73 -9.40 4.86
CA ALA A 36 8.17 -8.11 5.24
C ALA A 36 6.87 -7.80 4.47
N THR A 37 6.83 -8.11 3.17
CA THR A 37 5.62 -7.90 2.35
C THR A 37 4.49 -8.81 2.80
N GLN A 38 4.80 -10.07 3.13
CA GLN A 38 3.82 -11.04 3.59
C GLN A 38 3.29 -10.69 4.99
N ALA A 39 4.16 -10.18 5.88
CA ALA A 39 3.74 -9.65 7.18
C ALA A 39 2.82 -8.43 7.01
N GLN A 40 3.15 -7.53 6.08
CA GLN A 40 2.31 -6.38 5.75
C GLN A 40 0.97 -6.81 5.14
N GLN A 41 0.95 -7.78 4.21
CA GLN A 41 -0.29 -8.34 3.67
C GLN A 41 -1.15 -9.02 4.75
N ARG A 42 -0.54 -9.74 5.70
CA ARG A 42 -1.27 -10.33 6.83
C ARG A 42 -1.81 -9.26 7.78
N ALA A 43 -1.05 -8.18 8.02
CA ALA A 43 -1.55 -7.04 8.79
C ALA A 43 -2.73 -6.38 8.07
N LEU A 44 -2.63 -6.13 6.76
CA LEU A 44 -3.72 -5.59 5.95
C LEU A 44 -4.94 -6.53 5.93
N ALA A 45 -4.74 -7.84 5.80
CA ALA A 45 -5.83 -8.82 5.81
C ALA A 45 -6.47 -8.96 7.19
N PHE A 46 -5.70 -8.89 8.27
CA PHE A 46 -6.23 -8.91 9.63
C PHE A 46 -7.00 -7.62 9.96
N GLU A 47 -6.51 -6.48 9.47
CA GLU A 47 -7.12 -5.18 9.74
C GLU A 47 -8.33 -4.84 8.87
N PHE A 48 -8.38 -5.38 7.64
CA PHE A 48 -9.38 -5.01 6.62
C PHE A 48 -10.08 -6.20 5.94
N GLY A 49 -9.77 -7.45 6.31
CA GLY A 49 -10.18 -8.65 5.57
C GLY A 49 -11.65 -9.04 5.69
N VAL A 50 -12.33 -8.67 6.77
CA VAL A 50 -13.79 -8.84 6.94
C VAL A 50 -14.26 -7.74 7.90
N MET A 51 -14.99 -6.73 7.40
CA MET A 51 -15.62 -5.72 8.24
C MET A 51 -17.11 -6.07 8.38
N ASP A 52 -17.49 -6.63 9.53
CA ASP A 52 -18.90 -6.64 9.94
C ASP A 52 -19.27 -5.23 10.43
N ALA A 53 -20.41 -4.74 9.97
CA ALA A 53 -20.85 -3.35 10.12
C ALA A 53 -21.25 -2.94 11.56
N GLN A 54 -21.03 -3.79 12.56
CA GLN A 54 -21.42 -3.51 13.95
C GLN A 54 -20.21 -3.19 14.83
N ASP A 55 -20.19 -1.95 15.33
CA ASP A 55 -19.37 -1.44 16.45
C ASP A 55 -17.85 -1.66 16.35
N ASN A 56 -17.25 -1.34 15.20
CA ASN A 56 -15.80 -1.19 15.12
C ASN A 56 -15.41 0.23 15.59
N PRO A 57 -14.56 0.39 16.65
CA PRO A 57 -14.10 1.70 17.13
C PRO A 57 -13.30 2.51 16.07
N ARG A 58 -12.97 1.90 14.93
CA ARG A 58 -12.37 2.55 13.75
C ARG A 58 -13.37 3.32 12.88
N VAL A 59 -14.67 3.04 13.00
CA VAL A 59 -15.75 3.74 12.31
C VAL A 59 -16.35 4.74 13.30
N ALA A 60 -15.83 5.97 13.28
CA ALA A 60 -16.37 7.04 14.10
C ALA A 60 -17.42 7.85 13.31
N PRO A 61 -18.55 8.23 13.91
CA PRO A 61 -19.39 9.31 13.39
C PRO A 61 -18.53 10.57 13.23
N ARG A 62 -18.58 11.21 12.05
CA ARG A 62 -17.77 12.36 11.62
C ARG A 62 -17.11 13.15 12.77
N ARG A 63 -15.81 12.95 12.98
CA ARG A 63 -14.96 13.86 13.75
C ARG A 63 -13.99 14.55 12.80
N LEU A 64 -14.44 15.64 12.19
CA LEU A 64 -13.61 16.55 11.40
C LEU A 64 -12.52 17.14 12.31
N THR A 65 -11.30 16.61 12.25
CA THR A 65 -10.15 17.19 12.99
C THR A 65 -8.94 17.39 12.08
N GLN A 66 -8.59 18.68 11.93
CA GLN A 66 -7.26 19.30 11.78
C GLN A 66 -6.24 18.86 10.71
N LEU A 67 -6.50 17.83 9.92
CA LEU A 67 -5.61 17.46 8.81
C LEU A 67 -5.95 18.26 7.54
N PRO A 68 -4.96 18.64 6.70
CA PRO A 68 -5.23 19.30 5.43
C PRO A 68 -5.94 18.33 4.47
N VAL A 69 -6.99 18.83 3.80
CA VAL A 69 -7.64 18.11 2.70
C VAL A 69 -6.64 18.02 1.54
N ILE A 70 -6.36 16.82 1.07
CA ILE A 70 -5.46 16.62 -0.08
C ILE A 70 -6.26 16.37 -1.35
N VAL A 71 -7.37 15.63 -1.27
CA VAL A 71 -8.32 15.49 -2.38
C VAL A 71 -9.75 15.50 -1.87
N GLU A 72 -10.61 16.24 -2.56
CA GLU A 72 -12.06 16.15 -2.43
C GLU A 72 -12.63 16.10 -3.84
N ALA A 73 -13.34 15.03 -4.17
CA ALA A 73 -13.85 14.82 -5.52
C ALA A 73 -15.08 13.91 -5.53
N GLU A 74 -15.80 13.99 -6.64
CA GLU A 74 -16.90 13.10 -6.98
C GLU A 74 -16.51 12.29 -8.23
N THR A 75 -16.78 10.98 -8.21
CA THR A 75 -16.53 10.13 -9.37
C THR A 75 -17.66 9.13 -9.62
N THR A 76 -18.02 8.97 -10.88
CA THR A 76 -18.97 7.94 -11.36
C THR A 76 -18.26 6.72 -11.93
N THR A 77 -16.95 6.81 -12.13
CA THR A 77 -16.08 5.72 -12.60
C THR A 77 -14.98 5.44 -11.59
N ARG A 78 -14.27 4.32 -11.75
CA ARG A 78 -13.11 4.00 -10.94
C ARG A 78 -12.09 5.15 -11.00
N ALA A 79 -11.75 5.71 -9.83
CA ALA A 79 -10.76 6.76 -9.70
C ALA A 79 -9.52 6.24 -8.96
N GLU A 80 -8.35 6.66 -9.42
CA GLU A 80 -7.08 6.36 -8.75
C GLU A 80 -6.46 7.67 -8.26
N VAL A 81 -6.27 7.76 -6.95
CA VAL A 81 -5.67 8.91 -6.28
C VAL A 81 -4.25 8.53 -5.90
N ASP A 82 -3.28 9.12 -6.59
CA ASP A 82 -1.86 8.95 -6.28
C ASP A 82 -1.46 9.91 -5.15
N VAL A 83 -1.53 9.40 -3.92
CA VAL A 83 -1.30 10.22 -2.74
C VAL A 83 0.18 10.46 -2.45
N GLU A 84 1.05 9.58 -2.93
CA GLU A 84 2.50 9.80 -2.87
C GLU A 84 2.89 10.99 -3.74
N GLN A 85 2.37 11.07 -4.98
CA GLN A 85 2.63 12.21 -5.85
C GLN A 85 2.07 13.52 -5.25
N LEU A 86 0.86 13.48 -4.68
CA LEU A 86 0.23 14.63 -4.05
C LEU A 86 0.96 15.08 -2.77
N ASN A 87 1.63 14.16 -2.08
CA ASN A 87 2.45 14.45 -0.90
C ASN A 87 3.95 14.68 -1.25
N GLN A 88 4.22 15.26 -2.42
CA GLN A 88 5.57 15.62 -2.87
C GLN A 88 6.55 14.44 -2.92
N GLY A 89 6.06 13.24 -3.26
CA GLY A 89 6.86 12.01 -3.34
C GLY A 89 7.15 11.37 -1.98
N ARG A 90 6.43 11.76 -0.92
CA ARG A 90 6.55 11.13 0.40
C ARG A 90 5.40 10.18 0.66
N ALA A 91 5.74 8.99 1.14
CA ALA A 91 4.76 8.03 1.63
C ALA A 91 3.90 8.65 2.73
N VAL A 92 2.58 8.50 2.61
CA VAL A 92 1.66 8.95 3.67
C VAL A 92 1.58 7.87 4.72
N SER A 93 1.74 8.26 6.00
CA SER A 93 1.68 7.34 7.13
C SER A 93 0.42 7.49 7.99
N ARG A 94 -0.26 8.65 7.90
CA ARG A 94 -1.42 8.98 8.72
C ARG A 94 -2.44 9.76 7.91
N GLY A 95 -3.72 9.55 8.21
CA GLY A 95 -4.78 10.21 7.48
C GLY A 95 -6.14 9.60 7.73
N PHE A 96 -7.10 10.03 6.94
CA PHE A 96 -8.39 9.37 6.81
C PHE A 96 -8.97 9.62 5.43
N TYR A 97 -9.82 8.69 4.97
CA TYR A 97 -10.71 8.92 3.84
C TYR A 97 -12.16 8.85 4.33
N ALA A 98 -13.00 9.68 3.73
CA ALA A 98 -14.38 9.84 4.12
C ALA A 98 -15.30 9.72 2.91
N ASN A 99 -16.45 9.09 3.12
CA ASN A 99 -17.56 9.14 2.19
C ASN A 99 -18.43 10.36 2.55
N LEU A 100 -18.50 11.31 1.63
CA LEU A 100 -19.32 12.52 1.76
C LEU A 100 -20.70 12.37 1.11
N GLY A 101 -20.90 11.32 0.32
CA GLY A 101 -22.13 11.08 -0.43
C GLY A 101 -23.11 10.16 0.30
N ASP A 102 -24.24 9.93 -0.36
CA ASP A 102 -25.35 9.12 0.13
C ASP A 102 -25.27 7.64 -0.30
N THR A 103 -24.31 7.30 -1.16
CA THR A 103 -24.11 5.95 -1.70
C THR A 103 -22.83 5.33 -1.17
N PRO A 104 -22.82 4.02 -0.85
CA PRO A 104 -21.59 3.33 -0.49
C PRO A 104 -20.66 3.22 -1.71
N PHE A 105 -19.35 3.21 -1.48
CA PHE A 105 -18.37 2.89 -2.51
C PHE A 105 -17.31 1.95 -1.95
N LYS A 106 -16.56 1.30 -2.84
CA LYS A 106 -15.45 0.43 -2.47
C LYS A 106 -14.14 1.19 -2.52
N VAL A 107 -13.28 0.91 -1.54
CA VAL A 107 -11.93 1.45 -1.49
C VAL A 107 -10.93 0.32 -1.49
N THR A 108 -9.90 0.48 -2.32
CA THR A 108 -8.73 -0.40 -2.35
C THR A 108 -7.49 0.46 -2.12
N LEU A 109 -6.71 0.14 -1.08
CA LEU A 109 -5.50 0.87 -0.74
C LEU A 109 -4.30 0.19 -1.39
N ILE A 110 -3.34 0.96 -1.91
CA ILE A 110 -2.08 0.43 -2.43
C ILE A 110 -0.95 0.87 -1.52
N GLY A 111 -0.19 -0.09 -0.97
CA GLY A 111 1.02 0.16 -0.18
C GLY A 111 2.23 0.55 -1.04
N LEU A 112 3.31 1.01 -0.39
CA LEU A 112 4.55 1.45 -1.07
C LEU A 112 5.19 0.43 -2.01
N GLY A 113 4.96 -0.87 -1.79
CA GLY A 113 5.43 -1.95 -2.67
C GLY A 113 4.49 -2.29 -3.83
N GLY A 114 3.48 -1.46 -4.12
CA GLY A 114 2.48 -1.72 -5.16
C GLY A 114 1.45 -2.80 -4.79
N GLN A 115 1.39 -3.20 -3.51
CA GLN A 115 0.48 -4.22 -3.03
C GLN A 115 -0.89 -3.61 -2.73
N ALA A 116 -1.92 -4.13 -3.40
CA ALA A 116 -3.30 -3.77 -3.12
C ALA A 116 -3.81 -4.46 -1.84
N SER A 117 -4.53 -3.72 -1.00
CA SER A 117 -5.30 -4.26 0.11
C SER A 117 -6.52 -5.02 -0.38
N THR A 118 -7.18 -5.76 0.51
CA THR A 118 -8.55 -6.19 0.27
C THR A 118 -9.43 -4.97 0.07
N SER A 119 -10.30 -5.03 -0.94
CA SER A 119 -11.31 -3.99 -1.16
C SER A 119 -12.35 -4.05 -0.04
N HIS A 120 -12.64 -2.90 0.56
CA HIS A 120 -13.66 -2.79 1.59
C HIS A 120 -14.68 -1.70 1.22
N THR A 121 -15.91 -1.87 1.70
CA THR A 121 -16.99 -0.93 1.44
C THR A 121 -16.96 0.18 2.49
N VAL A 122 -17.06 1.42 2.03
CA VAL A 122 -17.18 2.62 2.87
C VAL A 122 -18.63 3.09 2.85
N PRO A 123 -19.39 2.92 3.94
CA PRO A 123 -20.79 3.35 4.00
C PRO A 123 -20.93 4.88 3.89
N PRO A 124 -22.12 5.38 3.52
CA PRO A 124 -22.42 6.82 3.49
C PRO A 124 -22.09 7.51 4.82
N ALA A 125 -21.61 8.75 4.74
CA ALA A 125 -21.27 9.60 5.89
C ALA A 125 -20.25 8.99 6.89
N THR A 126 -19.49 7.97 6.50
CA THR A 126 -18.46 7.37 7.35
C THR A 126 -17.07 7.92 7.06
N THR A 127 -16.20 7.85 8.06
CA THR A 127 -14.79 8.19 7.95
C THR A 127 -13.96 7.04 8.46
N ILE A 128 -12.95 6.63 7.68
CA ILE A 128 -12.05 5.54 8.02
C ILE A 128 -10.63 6.09 8.12
N SER A 129 -10.02 5.86 9.28
CA SER A 129 -8.65 6.28 9.54
C SER A 129 -7.64 5.37 8.84
N LEU A 130 -6.58 5.97 8.31
CA LEU A 130 -5.43 5.28 7.76
C LEU A 130 -4.38 5.04 8.84
N THR A 131 -4.07 3.77 9.07
CA THR A 131 -3.07 3.32 10.06
C THR A 131 -1.79 2.78 9.43
N CYS A 132 -1.71 2.73 8.09
CA CYS A 132 -0.63 2.10 7.33
C CYS A 132 -0.06 3.01 6.24
N LEU A 133 1.18 2.72 5.82
CA LEU A 133 1.86 3.45 4.75
C LEU A 133 1.26 3.09 3.38
N ILE A 134 0.77 4.11 2.67
CA ILE A 134 0.13 3.95 1.35
C ILE A 134 0.70 4.93 0.32
N SER A 135 0.68 4.49 -0.93
CA SER A 135 1.08 5.29 -2.10
C SER A 135 -0.13 5.71 -2.94
N LYS A 136 -1.15 4.85 -3.06
CA LYS A 136 -2.36 5.14 -3.84
C LYS A 136 -3.63 4.71 -3.13
N VAL A 137 -4.72 5.39 -3.43
CA VAL A 137 -6.09 5.03 -3.05
C VAL A 137 -6.90 4.85 -4.32
N ILE A 138 -7.49 3.67 -4.50
CA ILE A 138 -8.43 3.40 -5.58
C ILE A 138 -9.84 3.48 -5.01
N ILE A 139 -10.70 4.21 -5.69
CA ILE A 139 -12.10 4.41 -5.34
C ILE A 139 -12.95 3.85 -6.46
N ASP A 140 -13.72 2.82 -6.12
CA ASP A 140 -14.64 2.13 -7.01
C ASP A 140 -16.07 2.50 -6.61
N PRO A 141 -16.76 3.38 -7.36
CA PRO A 141 -18.15 3.74 -7.07
C PRO A 141 -19.09 2.53 -7.18
N SER A 142 -20.13 2.51 -6.35
CA SER A 142 -21.21 1.49 -6.48
C SER A 142 -22.05 1.76 -7.73
N GLN A 143 -22.75 0.74 -8.19
CA GLN A 143 -23.75 0.87 -9.27
C GLN A 143 -24.92 1.77 -8.87
N ASP A 144 -25.08 2.03 -7.57
CA ASP A 144 -26.20 2.79 -7.00
C ASP A 144 -26.01 4.32 -7.06
N GLY A 145 -24.83 4.82 -7.44
CA GLY A 145 -24.59 6.25 -7.66
C GLY A 145 -23.13 6.70 -7.50
N PRO A 146 -22.86 8.01 -7.69
CA PRO A 146 -21.51 8.56 -7.66
C PRO A 146 -20.86 8.45 -6.28
N ALA A 147 -19.56 8.14 -6.25
CA ALA A 147 -18.76 8.18 -5.04
C ALA A 147 -18.29 9.61 -4.79
N THR A 148 -18.83 10.26 -3.75
CA THR A 148 -18.31 11.55 -3.27
C THR A 148 -17.39 11.29 -2.09
N TYR A 149 -16.11 11.65 -2.22
CA TYR A 149 -15.09 11.26 -1.26
C TYR A 149 -14.15 12.40 -0.90
N GLN A 150 -13.57 12.28 0.29
CA GLN A 150 -12.53 13.17 0.77
C GLN A 150 -11.37 12.36 1.31
N VAL A 151 -10.14 12.80 1.01
CA VAL A 151 -8.91 12.15 1.40
C VAL A 151 -8.03 13.16 2.11
N TYR A 152 -7.68 12.85 3.35
CA TYR A 152 -6.82 13.64 4.24
C TYR A 152 -5.60 12.82 4.59
N MET A 153 -4.42 13.36 4.35
CA MET A 153 -3.16 12.62 4.47
C MET A 153 -2.05 13.51 5.08
N GLN A 154 -1.13 12.90 5.83
CA GLN A 154 0.09 13.50 6.40
C GLN A 154 1.28 12.55 6.35
#